data_AF-A0A3R8RRU0-F1
#
_entry.id   AF-A0A3R8RRU0-F1
#
_cell.length_a   1.000
_cell.length_b   1.000
_cell.length_c   1.000
_cell.angle_alpha   90.00
_cell.angle_beta   90.00
_cell.angle_gamma   90.00
#
_symmetry.space_group_name_H-M   'P 1'
#
loop_
_entity.id
_entity.type
_entity.pdbx_description
1 polymer ?
#
loop_
_entity_poly.entity_id
_entity_poly.type
_entity_poly.pdbx_seq_one_letter_code
_entity_poly.pdbx_strand_id
1 'polypeptide(L)'
;MAPLDEDVVSGVLAAMRRWSALDGDALLDDVGAVIDDVVPAEDDVEELAERLRGHLMRLVAVAVANKTDEDEQAAELIERARDIRSDELPGDYWRAVGHLRRMAWSVNELLERLGAVRCLREYA
;
A
#
# COMPACT_ATOMS: atom_id res chain seq x y z
N MET A 1 20.19 22.07 -10.90
CA MET A 1 19.07 21.17 -11.29
C MET A 1 19.23 20.86 -12.77
N ALA A 2 19.50 19.60 -13.10
CA ALA A 2 19.39 19.17 -14.50
C ALA A 2 17.91 19.23 -14.93
N PRO A 3 17.62 19.56 -16.21
CA PRO A 3 16.25 19.50 -16.72
C PRO A 3 15.72 18.06 -16.62
N LEU A 4 14.45 17.92 -16.27
CA LEU A 4 13.78 16.62 -16.27
C LEU A 4 13.70 16.11 -17.71
N ASP A 5 14.19 14.89 -17.92
CA ASP A 5 14.20 14.21 -19.21
C ASP A 5 12.77 13.90 -19.69
N GLU A 6 12.52 14.00 -20.99
CA GLU A 6 11.22 13.78 -21.62
C GLU A 6 10.72 12.35 -21.39
N ASP A 7 11.63 11.38 -21.35
CA ASP A 7 11.34 9.98 -21.05
C ASP A 7 10.86 9.80 -19.60
N VAL A 8 11.47 10.52 -18.65
CA VAL A 8 11.06 10.51 -17.23
C VAL A 8 9.67 11.11 -17.08
N VAL A 9 9.41 12.25 -17.74
CA VAL A 9 8.09 12.90 -17.69
C VAL A 9 7.01 12.03 -18.33
N SER A 10 7.32 11.39 -19.47
CA SER A 10 6.40 10.48 -20.15
C SER A 10 6.10 9.22 -19.31
N GLY A 11 7.11 8.69 -18.61
CA GLY A 11 6.97 7.58 -17.68
C GLY A 11 6.06 7.92 -16.50
N VAL A 12 6.25 9.09 -15.89
CA VAL A 12 5.39 9.59 -14.81
C VAL A 12 3.95 9.79 -15.29
N LEU A 13 3.75 10.41 -16.46
CA LEU A 13 2.41 10.62 -17.01
C LEU A 13 1.70 9.30 -17.32
N ALA A 14 2.41 8.31 -17.85
CA ALA A 14 1.86 6.98 -18.09
C ALA A 14 1.49 6.28 -16.77
N ALA A 15 2.31 6.43 -15.72
CA ALA A 15 2.00 5.92 -14.39
C ALA A 15 0.77 6.60 -13.77
N MET A 16 0.65 7.93 -13.90
CA MET A 16 -0.54 8.67 -13.46
C MET A 16 -1.80 8.28 -14.22
N ARG A 17 -1.70 7.94 -15.52
CA ARG A 17 -2.85 7.47 -16.30
C ARG A 17 -3.26 6.04 -15.97
N ARG A 18 -2.31 5.19 -15.55
CA ARG A 18 -2.59 3.84 -15.03
C ARG A 18 -3.09 3.84 -13.59
N TRP A 19 -3.00 4.98 -12.90
CA TRP A 19 -3.52 5.12 -11.55
C TRP A 19 -5.05 5.01 -11.59
N SER A 20 -5.56 3.89 -11.08
CA SER A 20 -6.98 3.67 -10.84
C SER A 20 -7.35 4.05 -9.41
N ALA A 21 -8.64 4.31 -9.19
CA ALA A 21 -9.21 4.41 -7.85
C ALA A 21 -8.92 3.13 -7.04
N LEU A 22 -9.00 3.23 -5.71
CA LEU A 22 -8.84 2.08 -4.82
C LEU A 22 -9.85 0.99 -5.20
N ASP A 23 -9.34 -0.14 -5.69
CA ASP A 23 -10.10 -1.35 -5.93
C ASP A 23 -10.02 -2.21 -4.66
N GLY A 24 -11.11 -2.23 -3.90
CA GLY A 24 -11.15 -2.92 -2.62
C GLY A 24 -11.02 -4.44 -2.75
N ASP A 25 -11.60 -5.03 -3.81
CA ASP A 25 -11.56 -6.47 -4.02
C ASP A 25 -10.15 -6.89 -4.43
N ALA A 26 -9.54 -6.21 -5.40
CA ALA A 26 -8.16 -6.50 -5.80
C ALA A 26 -7.16 -6.30 -4.65
N LEU A 27 -7.41 -5.32 -3.76
CA LEU A 27 -6.61 -5.13 -2.56
C LEU A 27 -6.74 -6.31 -1.59
N LEU A 28 -7.95 -6.76 -1.31
CA LEU A 28 -8.19 -7.88 -0.39
C LEU A 28 -7.66 -9.20 -0.96
N ASP A 29 -7.76 -9.41 -2.27
CA ASP A 29 -7.15 -10.55 -2.95
C ASP A 29 -5.62 -10.57 -2.79
N ASP A 30 -4.96 -9.41 -2.96
CA ASP A 30 -3.51 -9.28 -2.79
C ASP A 30 -3.05 -9.47 -1.35
N VAL A 31 -3.85 -9.00 -0.39
CA VAL A 31 -3.62 -9.24 1.03
C VAL A 31 -3.78 -10.73 1.35
N GLY A 32 -4.84 -11.37 0.86
CA GLY A 32 -5.11 -12.80 1.04
C GLY A 32 -3.99 -13.68 0.48
N ALA A 33 -3.55 -13.38 -0.74
CA ALA A 33 -2.46 -14.09 -1.41
C ALA A 33 -1.15 -14.14 -0.60
N VAL A 34 -0.96 -13.20 0.34
CA VAL A 34 0.25 -13.10 1.17
C VAL A 34 0.04 -13.56 2.62
N ILE A 35 -1.12 -13.26 3.20
CA ILE A 35 -1.42 -13.57 4.60
C ILE A 35 -1.85 -15.03 4.79
N ASP A 36 -2.44 -15.66 3.77
CA ASP A 36 -2.89 -17.05 3.86
C ASP A 36 -1.75 -18.04 4.19
N ASP A 37 -2.14 -19.23 4.62
CA ASP A 37 -1.22 -20.32 4.97
C ASP A 37 -0.39 -20.83 3.77
N VAL A 38 -0.82 -20.49 2.55
CA VAL A 38 -0.08 -20.78 1.32
C VAL A 38 0.99 -19.72 1.11
N VAL A 39 2.25 -20.14 1.07
CA VAL A 39 3.38 -19.24 0.82
C VAL A 39 3.38 -18.82 -0.66
N PRO A 40 3.52 -17.52 -0.99
CA PRO A 40 3.63 -17.05 -2.37
C PRO A 40 4.78 -17.72 -3.13
N ALA A 41 4.60 -18.02 -4.42
CA ALA A 41 5.71 -18.53 -5.24
C ALA A 41 6.82 -17.48 -5.36
N GLU A 42 8.08 -17.93 -5.48
CA GLU A 42 9.25 -17.04 -5.57
C GLU A 42 9.13 -16.04 -6.73
N ASP A 43 8.65 -16.50 -7.88
CA ASP A 43 8.43 -15.68 -9.08
C ASP A 43 7.36 -14.58 -8.88
N ASP A 44 6.43 -14.76 -7.94
CA ASP A 44 5.33 -13.82 -7.67
C ASP A 44 5.70 -12.77 -6.61
N VAL A 45 6.80 -12.96 -5.88
CA VAL A 45 7.16 -12.13 -4.71
C VAL A 45 7.34 -10.66 -5.08
N GLU A 46 8.06 -10.38 -6.17
CA GLU A 46 8.32 -9.01 -6.61
C GLU A 46 7.04 -8.31 -7.06
N GLU A 47 6.20 -9.00 -7.85
CA GLU A 47 4.92 -8.46 -8.31
C GLU A 47 4.00 -8.14 -7.12
N LEU A 48 3.86 -9.08 -6.18
CA LEU A 48 3.06 -8.88 -4.97
C LEU A 48 3.60 -7.71 -4.12
N ALA A 49 4.93 -7.55 -4.04
CA ALA A 49 5.53 -6.43 -3.34
C ALA A 49 5.13 -5.10 -3.99
N GLU A 50 5.22 -4.99 -5.32
CA GLU A 50 4.83 -3.78 -6.06
C GLU A 50 3.35 -3.46 -5.89
N ARG A 51 2.48 -4.48 -5.98
CA ARG A 51 1.03 -4.33 -5.82
C ARG A 51 0.66 -3.86 -4.41
N LEU A 52 1.20 -4.49 -3.36
CA LEU A 52 0.99 -4.09 -1.97
C LEU A 52 1.51 -2.67 -1.70
N ARG A 53 2.68 -2.30 -2.25
CA ARG A 53 3.19 -0.92 -2.15
C ARG A 53 2.23 0.08 -2.81
N GLY A 54 1.66 -0.27 -3.96
CA GLY A 54 0.63 0.51 -4.63
C GLY A 54 -0.63 0.69 -3.78
N HIS A 55 -1.10 -0.38 -3.14
CA HIS A 55 -2.25 -0.34 -2.23
C HIS A 55 -2.00 0.57 -1.01
N LEU A 56 -0.84 0.44 -0.35
CA LEU A 56 -0.45 1.33 0.75
C LEU A 56 -0.41 2.80 0.32
N MET A 57 0.14 3.08 -0.87
CA MET A 57 0.18 4.44 -1.41
C MET A 57 -1.24 5.01 -1.60
N ARG A 58 -2.16 4.22 -2.15
CA ARG A 58 -3.56 4.62 -2.35
C ARG A 58 -4.28 4.83 -1.02
N LEU A 59 -4.14 3.92 -0.06
CA LEU A 59 -4.77 4.05 1.26
C LEU A 59 -4.28 5.30 1.99
N VAL A 60 -2.97 5.58 1.97
CA VAL A 60 -2.42 6.81 2.53
C VAL A 60 -2.99 8.05 1.82
N ALA A 61 -3.11 8.03 0.50
CA ALA A 61 -3.73 9.14 -0.24
C ALA A 61 -5.19 9.35 0.14
N VAL A 62 -5.97 8.28 0.30
CA VAL A 62 -7.36 8.32 0.80
C VAL A 62 -7.41 8.90 2.21
N ALA A 63 -6.52 8.47 3.10
CA ALA A 63 -6.46 8.95 4.48
C ALA A 63 -6.23 10.46 4.53
N VAL A 64 -5.23 10.96 3.79
CA VAL A 64 -4.91 12.40 3.71
C VAL A 64 -6.06 13.18 3.08
N ALA A 65 -6.65 12.69 1.99
CA ALA A 65 -7.76 13.37 1.32
C ALA A 65 -9.00 13.50 2.22
N ASN A 66 -9.20 12.55 3.13
CA ASN A 66 -10.31 12.56 4.08
C ASN A 66 -9.93 13.20 5.43
N LYS A 67 -8.73 13.78 5.58
CA LYS A 67 -8.23 14.31 6.86
C LYS A 67 -8.34 13.30 8.00
N THR A 68 -8.09 12.03 7.69
CA THR A 68 -8.12 10.96 8.69
C THR A 68 -6.83 10.94 9.51
N ASP A 69 -5.77 11.62 9.05
CA ASP A 69 -4.53 11.87 9.78
C ASP A 69 -4.70 12.75 11.03
N GLU A 70 -5.84 13.41 11.22
CA GLU A 70 -6.20 14.06 12.49
C GLU A 70 -6.48 13.04 13.61
N ASP A 71 -6.74 11.78 13.26
CA ASP A 71 -6.81 10.67 14.20
C ASP A 71 -5.41 10.11 14.49
N GLU A 72 -5.03 10.08 15.76
CA GLU A 72 -3.68 9.70 16.20
C GLU A 72 -3.30 8.28 15.74
N GLN A 73 -4.21 7.31 15.87
CA GLN A 73 -3.94 5.94 15.44
C GLN A 73 -3.81 5.82 13.92
N ALA A 74 -4.63 6.55 13.17
CA ALA A 74 -4.50 6.60 11.72
C ALA A 74 -3.19 7.27 11.28
N ALA A 75 -2.74 8.33 11.97
CA ALA A 75 -1.47 8.98 11.70
C ALA A 75 -0.28 8.01 11.87
N GLU A 76 -0.24 7.25 12.97
CA GLU A 76 0.80 6.23 13.20
C GLU A 76 0.79 5.14 12.11
N LEU A 77 -0.40 4.67 11.72
CA LEU A 77 -0.54 3.66 10.67
C LEU A 77 -0.10 4.21 9.30
N ILE A 78 -0.38 5.47 9.01
CA ILE A 78 0.05 6.16 7.79
C ILE A 78 1.58 6.27 7.74
N GLU A 79 2.23 6.62 8.85
CA GLU A 79 3.70 6.69 8.93
C GLU A 79 4.31 5.30 8.72
N ARG A 80 3.84 4.29 9.45
CA ARG A 80 4.28 2.90 9.28
C ARG A 80 4.11 2.41 7.85
N ALA A 81 2.98 2.72 7.22
CA ALA A 81 2.71 2.38 5.82
C ALA A 81 3.67 3.07 4.84
N ARG A 82 4.14 4.28 5.14
CA ARG A 82 5.15 4.98 4.33
C ARG A 82 6.52 4.35 4.49
N ASP A 83 6.91 4.02 5.71
CA ASP A 83 8.21 3.43 6.01
C ASP A 83 8.34 2.06 5.35
N ILE A 84 7.40 1.14 5.63
CA ILE A 84 7.48 -0.22 5.11
C ILE A 84 7.39 -0.30 3.58
N ARG A 85 6.66 0.63 2.95
CA ARG A 85 6.58 0.72 1.49
C ARG A 85 7.93 1.14 0.89
N SER A 86 8.70 1.95 1.62
CA SER A 86 9.96 2.52 1.15
C SER A 86 11.16 1.59 1.39
N ASP A 87 11.00 0.59 2.27
CA ASP A 87 11.99 -0.46 2.48
C ASP A 87 12.24 -1.26 1.19
N GLU A 88 13.52 -1.55 0.95
CA GLU A 88 13.95 -2.45 -0.11
C GLU A 88 13.48 -3.89 0.19
N LEU A 89 13.04 -4.59 -0.85
CA LEU A 89 12.66 -5.99 -0.69
C LEU A 89 13.92 -6.82 -0.37
N PRO A 90 13.94 -7.63 0.70
CA PRO A 90 15.07 -8.49 0.99
C PRO A 90 15.32 -9.50 -0.14
N GLY A 91 16.57 -9.68 -0.56
CA GLY A 91 16.92 -10.65 -1.62
C GLY A 91 16.90 -12.13 -1.18
N ASP A 92 16.68 -12.42 0.10
CA ASP A 92 16.46 -13.79 0.61
C ASP A 92 14.96 -14.08 0.62
N TYR A 93 14.54 -15.16 -0.06
CA TYR A 93 13.12 -15.48 -0.27
C TYR A 93 12.30 -15.50 1.02
N TRP A 94 12.79 -16.15 2.09
CA TRP A 94 12.02 -16.22 3.35
C TRP A 94 11.91 -14.85 4.03
N ARG A 95 12.96 -14.03 3.96
CA ARG A 95 12.90 -12.64 4.42
C ARG A 95 11.98 -11.78 3.55
N ALA A 96 11.94 -12.03 2.24
CA ALA A 96 11.05 -11.36 1.31
C ALA A 96 9.59 -11.67 1.62
N VAL A 97 9.24 -12.95 1.81
CA VAL A 97 7.91 -13.39 2.26
C VAL A 97 7.54 -12.75 3.60
N GLY A 98 8.47 -12.75 4.57
CA GLY A 98 8.25 -12.08 5.85
C GLY A 98 8.02 -10.57 5.71
N HIS A 99 8.67 -9.92 4.75
CA HIS A 99 8.46 -8.51 4.43
C HIS A 99 7.10 -8.28 3.74
N LEU A 100 6.72 -9.11 2.77
CA LEU A 100 5.39 -9.09 2.14
C LEU A 100 4.29 -9.20 3.19
N ARG A 101 4.40 -10.16 4.12
CA ARG A 101 3.41 -10.34 5.20
C ARG A 101 3.26 -9.10 6.07
N ARG A 102 4.37 -8.45 6.44
CA ARG A 102 4.31 -7.18 7.19
C ARG A 102 3.64 -6.06 6.37
N MET A 103 3.89 -5.99 5.06
CA MET A 103 3.21 -5.03 4.18
C MET A 103 1.70 -5.33 4.09
N ALA A 104 1.31 -6.58 3.88
CA ALA A 104 -0.09 -6.98 3.80
C ALA A 104 -0.85 -6.71 5.11
N TRP A 105 -0.23 -6.98 6.27
CA TRP A 105 -0.79 -6.58 7.56
C TRP A 105 -0.96 -5.06 7.68
N SER A 106 0.03 -4.27 7.25
CA SER A 106 -0.07 -2.80 7.26
C SER A 106 -1.19 -2.29 6.34
N VAL A 107 -1.42 -2.96 5.20
CA VAL A 107 -2.55 -2.66 4.30
C VAL A 107 -3.87 -2.91 5.03
N ASN A 108 -4.03 -4.08 5.66
CA ASN A 108 -5.25 -4.46 6.36
C ASN A 108 -5.57 -3.52 7.53
N GLU A 109 -4.58 -3.26 8.41
CA GLU A 109 -4.75 -2.38 9.58
C GLU A 109 -5.18 -0.96 9.16
N LEU A 110 -4.53 -0.40 8.14
CA LEU A 110 -4.87 0.92 7.65
C LEU A 110 -6.27 0.94 7.03
N LEU A 111 -6.62 -0.06 6.21
CA LEU A 111 -7.95 -0.17 5.61
C LEU A 111 -9.05 -0.22 6.68
N GLU A 112 -8.90 -1.09 7.69
CA GLU A 112 -9.83 -1.23 8.80
C GLU A 112 -9.98 0.08 9.58
N ARG A 113 -8.86 0.75 9.89
CA ARG A 113 -8.88 2.03 10.62
C ARG A 113 -9.64 3.11 9.83
N LEU A 114 -9.39 3.23 8.53
CA LEU A 114 -10.08 4.20 7.68
C LEU A 114 -11.58 3.92 7.60
N GLY A 115 -11.98 2.65 7.50
CA GLY A 115 -13.38 2.24 7.57
C GLY A 115 -14.02 2.63 8.91
N ALA A 116 -13.34 2.39 10.03
CA ALA A 116 -13.81 2.74 11.35
C ALA A 116 -13.97 4.26 11.57
N VAL A 117 -12.99 5.08 11.15
CA VAL A 117 -13.11 6.55 11.25
C VAL A 117 -14.29 7.07 10.44
N ARG A 118 -14.47 6.56 9.22
CA ARG A 118 -15.60 6.96 8.36
C ARG A 118 -16.93 6.59 9.00
N CYS A 119 -17.06 5.37 9.51
CA CYS A 119 -18.25 4.91 10.23
C CYS A 119 -18.59 5.86 11.39
N LEU A 120 -17.61 6.20 12.23
CA LEU A 120 -17.82 7.13 13.36
C LEU A 120 -18.31 8.52 12.91
N ARG A 121 -17.80 9.04 11.79
CA ARG A 121 -18.25 10.32 11.22
C ARG A 121 -19.69 10.29 10.68
N GLU A 122 -20.18 9.14 10.24
CA GLU A 122 -21.56 8.99 9.77
C GLU A 122 -22.58 8.96 10.94
N TYR A 123 -22.12 8.73 12.18
CA TYR A 123 -22.95 8.70 13.38
C TYR A 123 -22.82 9.94 14.29
N ALA A 124 -21.94 10.88 13.96
CA ALA A 124 -21.69 12.12 14.71
C ALA A 124 -22.48 13.30 14.12
#